data_AF-A0A944SUS6-F1
#
_entry.id   AF-A0A944SUS6-F1
#
_cell.length_a   1.000
_cell.length_b   1.000
_cell.length_c   1.000
_cell.angle_alpha   90.00
_cell.angle_beta   90.00
_cell.angle_gamma   90.00
#
_symmetry.space_group_name_H-M   'P 1'
#
loop_
_entity.id
_entity.type
_entity.pdbx_description
1 polymer ?
#
loop_
_entity_poly.entity_id
_entity_poly.type
_entity_poly.pdbx_seq_one_letter_code
_entity_poly.pdbx_strand_id
1 'polypeptide(L)'
;MFMGFYAMVKKIISSDWYGELRSTRGNTIVIRDSKLSPPAQGRIYLYNTERQAIVQYDEKIVSDKLFELDSEQKKQAKKQFYAGWKAAKIQLLKGNGKLAVEPKKAGTFDPIDYFSEQNENEDSFDQY
;
A
#
# COMPACT_ATOMS: atom_id res chain seq x y z
N MET A 1 -16.09 17.01 -35.19
CA MET A 1 -16.70 15.84 -34.52
C MET A 1 -15.57 15.08 -33.85
N PHE A 2 -15.21 15.48 -32.62
CA PHE A 2 -14.07 14.88 -31.90
C PHE A 2 -14.57 13.67 -31.10
N MET A 3 -14.16 12.49 -31.52
CA MET A 3 -14.41 11.23 -30.82
C MET A 3 -13.34 11.10 -29.71
N GLY A 4 -13.68 11.52 -28.49
CA GLY A 4 -12.80 11.41 -27.33
C GLY A 4 -12.47 9.95 -27.03
N PHE A 5 -11.19 9.58 -27.14
CA PHE A 5 -10.67 8.35 -26.56
C PHE A 5 -10.70 8.51 -25.04
N TYR A 6 -11.79 8.05 -24.41
CA TYR A 6 -11.89 7.93 -22.97
C TYR A 6 -10.71 7.11 -22.46
N ALA A 7 -9.90 7.75 -21.62
CA ALA A 7 -8.80 7.15 -20.89
C ALA A 7 -9.33 6.00 -20.02
N MET A 8 -9.24 4.76 -20.52
CA MET A 8 -9.30 3.60 -19.66
C MET A 8 -7.94 3.48 -18.97
N VAL A 9 -7.72 4.31 -17.95
CA VAL A 9 -6.73 4.02 -16.90
C VAL A 9 -7.16 2.67 -16.33
N LYS A 10 -6.51 1.59 -16.78
CA LYS A 10 -6.60 0.27 -16.16
C LYS A 10 -6.35 0.52 -14.68
N LYS A 11 -7.43 0.55 -13.90
CA LYS A 11 -7.35 0.42 -12.46
C LYS A 11 -6.70 -0.94 -12.28
N ILE A 12 -5.38 -0.92 -12.06
CA ILE A 12 -4.64 -2.09 -11.65
C ILE A 12 -5.23 -2.38 -10.28
N ILE A 13 -6.26 -3.23 -10.24
CA ILE A 13 -6.82 -3.76 -9.01
C ILE A 13 -5.71 -4.67 -8.49
N SER A 14 -4.77 -4.09 -7.75
CA SER A 14 -3.89 -4.89 -6.91
C SER A 14 -4.81 -5.65 -5.97
N SER A 15 -4.74 -6.98 -6.04
CA SER A 15 -5.46 -7.87 -5.14
C SER A 15 -4.73 -7.79 -3.80
N ASP A 16 -4.91 -6.64 -3.15
CA ASP A 16 -4.38 -6.35 -1.82
C ASP A 16 -5.27 -7.09 -0.85
N TRP A 17 -4.69 -8.07 -0.15
CA TRP A 17 -5.39 -8.83 0.87
C TRP A 17 -5.23 -8.11 2.21
N TYR A 18 -6.34 -7.93 2.91
CA TYR A 18 -6.39 -7.27 4.21
C TYR A 18 -6.80 -8.30 5.25
N GLY A 19 -5.99 -8.43 6.28
CA GLY A 19 -6.21 -9.38 7.36
C GLY A 19 -5.73 -8.86 8.69
N GLU A 20 -5.90 -9.70 9.69
CA GLU A 20 -5.41 -9.51 11.04
C GLU A 20 -4.43 -10.64 11.36
N LEU A 21 -3.24 -10.25 11.81
CA LEU A 21 -2.25 -11.16 12.38
C LEU A 21 -2.51 -11.25 13.89
N ARG A 22 -2.95 -12.41 14.36
CA ARG A 22 -3.20 -12.66 15.79
C ARG A 22 -1.98 -13.30 16.43
N SER A 23 -1.39 -12.63 17.40
CA SER A 23 -0.27 -13.16 18.18
C SER A 23 -0.58 -13.12 19.67
N THR A 24 0.25 -13.81 20.47
CA THR A 24 0.15 -13.75 21.94
C THR A 24 0.36 -12.35 22.50
N ARG A 25 0.93 -11.42 21.72
CA ARG A 25 1.17 -10.02 22.11
C ARG A 25 0.02 -9.08 21.72
N GLY A 26 -0.95 -9.56 20.95
CA GLY A 26 -2.03 -8.75 20.41
C GLY A 26 -2.30 -9.03 18.94
N ASN A 27 -3.30 -8.32 18.43
CA ASN A 27 -3.81 -8.44 17.09
C ASN A 27 -3.42 -7.21 16.28
N THR A 28 -2.86 -7.44 15.09
CA THR A 28 -2.35 -6.36 14.25
C THR A 28 -2.96 -6.47 12.86
N ILE A 29 -3.48 -5.37 12.32
CA ILE A 29 -3.93 -5.35 10.94
C ILE A 29 -2.72 -5.45 10.01
N VAL A 30 -2.83 -6.28 8.99
CA VAL A 30 -1.79 -6.51 8.01
C VAL A 30 -2.34 -6.44 6.59
N ILE A 31 -1.52 -5.92 5.68
CA ILE A 31 -1.84 -5.84 4.25
C ILE A 31 -0.82 -6.68 3.49
N ARG A 32 -1.31 -7.66 2.74
CA ARG A 32 -0.50 -8.51 1.85
C ARG A 32 -0.72 -8.06 0.41
N ASP A 33 0.38 -7.93 -0.32
CA ASP A 33 0.36 -7.67 -1.76
C ASP A 33 0.88 -8.91 -2.50
N SER A 34 0.04 -9.48 -3.35
CA SER A 34 0.38 -10.66 -4.17
C SER A 34 1.44 -10.39 -5.25
N LYS A 35 1.71 -9.12 -5.57
CA LYS A 35 2.73 -8.71 -6.54
C LYS A 35 4.12 -8.53 -5.93
N LEU A 36 4.22 -8.54 -4.60
CA LEU A 36 5.50 -8.46 -3.93
C LEU A 36 6.07 -9.87 -3.78
N SER A 37 7.02 -10.22 -4.65
CA SER A 37 7.77 -11.46 -4.50
C SER A 37 8.81 -11.34 -3.39
N PRO A 38 8.75 -12.20 -2.36
CA PRO A 38 9.74 -12.24 -1.29
C PRO A 38 11.09 -12.74 -1.83
N PRO A 39 12.22 -12.23 -1.30
CA PRO A 39 13.55 -12.58 -1.78
C PRO A 39 14.00 -14.00 -1.38
N ALA A 40 13.31 -14.63 -0.42
CA ALA A 40 13.62 -15.96 0.07
C ALA A 40 12.37 -16.86 0.05
N GLN A 41 12.58 -18.14 -0.25
CA GLN A 41 11.52 -19.15 -0.24
C GLN A 41 10.94 -19.31 1.19
N GLY A 42 9.61 -19.39 1.29
CA GLY A 42 8.90 -19.54 2.57
C GLY A 42 8.79 -18.27 3.41
N ARG A 43 9.15 -17.10 2.87
CA ARG A 43 8.85 -15.81 3.50
C ARG A 43 7.69 -15.13 2.79
N ILE A 44 6.97 -14.26 3.48
CA ILE A 44 5.96 -13.39 2.89
C ILE A 44 6.17 -11.94 3.33
N TYR A 45 5.82 -11.00 2.44
CA TYR A 45 5.79 -9.59 2.77
C TYR A 45 4.41 -9.20 3.30
N LEU A 46 4.38 -8.65 4.51
CA LEU A 46 3.19 -8.08 5.11
C LEU A 46 3.49 -6.67 5.58
N TYR A 47 2.65 -5.72 5.20
CA TYR A 47 2.65 -4.40 5.82
C TYR A 47 2.01 -4.49 7.19
N ASN A 48 2.80 -4.24 8.23
CA ASN A 48 2.35 -4.23 9.61
C ASN A 48 1.91 -2.80 9.95
N THR A 49 0.65 -2.62 10.33
CA THR A 49 0.10 -1.28 10.60
C THR A 49 0.64 -0.66 11.89
N GLU A 50 1.06 -1.46 12.88
CA GLU A 50 1.69 -0.94 14.11
C GLU A 50 3.11 -0.43 13.86
N ARG A 51 3.88 -1.13 13.01
CA ARG A 51 5.23 -0.73 12.61
C ARG A 51 5.22 0.26 11.44
N GLN A 52 4.06 0.44 10.81
CA GLN A 52 3.85 1.23 9.60
C GLN A 52 4.86 0.90 8.48
N ALA A 53 5.28 -0.37 8.38
CA ALA A 53 6.33 -0.82 7.49
C ALA A 53 6.03 -2.20 6.90
N ILE A 54 6.56 -2.47 5.70
CA ILE A 54 6.56 -3.81 5.13
C ILE A 54 7.64 -4.63 5.83
N VAL A 55 7.25 -5.77 6.39
CA VAL A 55 8.13 -6.68 7.14
C VAL A 55 8.06 -8.07 6.49
N GLN A 56 9.19 -8.77 6.50
CA GLN A 56 9.26 -10.18 6.10
C GLN A 56 8.86 -11.06 7.28
N TYR A 57 7.88 -11.91 7.06
CA TYR A 57 7.49 -12.95 8.01
C TYR A 57 7.78 -14.32 7.43
N ASP A 58 8.00 -15.29 8.31
CA ASP A 58 8.04 -16.71 7.93
C ASP A 58 6.61 -17.20 7.71
N GLU A 59 6.33 -17.66 6.49
CA GLU A 59 4.99 -18.09 6.07
C GLU A 59 4.46 -19.21 6.96
N LYS A 60 5.31 -20.15 7.39
CA LYS A 60 4.90 -21.30 8.21
C LYS A 60 4.50 -20.90 9.62
N ILE A 61 5.00 -19.76 10.12
CA ILE A 61 4.70 -19.29 11.47
C ILE A 61 3.44 -18.44 11.50
N VAL A 62 3.21 -17.64 10.45
CA VAL A 62 2.12 -16.67 10.43
C VAL A 62 0.86 -17.17 9.73
N SER A 63 0.93 -18.15 8.82
CA SER A 63 -0.25 -18.60 8.06
C SER A 63 -1.42 -19.02 8.93
N ASP A 64 -1.18 -19.81 9.99
CA ASP A 64 -2.24 -20.24 10.93
C ASP A 64 -2.78 -19.10 11.82
N LYS A 65 -2.14 -17.94 11.77
CA LYS A 65 -2.44 -16.76 12.60
C LYS A 65 -3.00 -15.59 11.79
N LEU A 66 -3.12 -15.75 10.48
CA LEU A 66 -3.63 -14.75 9.57
C LEU A 66 -5.11 -14.99 9.34
N PHE A 67 -5.92 -14.04 9.78
CA PHE A 67 -7.36 -14.07 9.62
C PHE A 67 -7.79 -13.00 8.63
N GLU A 68 -8.67 -13.34 7.70
CA GLU A 68 -9.20 -12.36 6.78
C GLU A 68 -10.18 -11.42 7.50
N LEU A 69 -10.09 -10.12 7.19
CA LEU A 69 -11.03 -9.13 7.72
C LEU A 69 -12.38 -9.19 7.00
N ASP A 70 -13.47 -8.82 7.68
CA ASP A 70 -14.78 -8.66 7.02
C ASP A 70 -14.81 -7.48 6.06
N SER A 71 -15.79 -7.47 5.16
CA SER A 71 -15.93 -6.43 4.13
C SER A 71 -15.96 -4.99 4.68
N GLU A 72 -16.59 -4.75 5.83
CA GLU A 72 -16.57 -3.44 6.50
C GLU A 72 -15.21 -3.09 7.07
N GLN A 73 -14.59 -4.03 7.78
CA GLN A 73 -13.26 -3.89 8.36
C GLN A 73 -12.20 -3.64 7.27
N LYS A 74 -12.29 -4.33 6.12
CA LYS A 74 -11.42 -4.07 4.95
C LYS A 74 -11.58 -2.64 4.43
N LYS A 75 -12.81 -2.12 4.34
CA LYS A 75 -13.04 -0.74 3.87
C LYS A 75 -12.42 0.27 4.82
N GLN A 76 -12.56 0.06 6.13
CA GLN A 76 -11.96 0.93 7.15
C GLN A 76 -10.43 0.86 7.11
N ALA A 77 -9.87 -0.36 7.14
CA ALA A 77 -8.42 -0.58 7.07
C ALA A 77 -7.83 0.03 5.79
N LYS A 78 -8.51 -0.10 4.65
CA LYS A 78 -8.09 0.53 3.40
C LYS A 78 -8.09 2.06 3.50
N LYS A 79 -9.12 2.68 4.09
CA LYS A 79 -9.15 4.14 4.26
C LYS A 79 -8.00 4.63 5.16
N GLN A 80 -7.68 3.87 6.21
CA GLN A 80 -6.69 4.28 7.22
C GLN A 80 -5.24 4.00 6.79
N PHE A 81 -4.98 2.82 6.22
CA PHE A 81 -3.61 2.31 6.08
C PHE A 81 -3.11 2.23 4.64
N TYR A 82 -3.98 2.42 3.63
CA TYR A 82 -3.58 2.30 2.23
C TYR A 82 -2.50 3.30 1.81
N ALA A 83 -2.56 4.54 2.32
CA ALA A 83 -1.54 5.56 2.04
C ALA A 83 -0.16 5.14 2.58
N GLY A 84 -0.09 4.70 3.85
CA GLY A 84 1.13 4.22 4.48
C GLY A 84 1.70 2.96 3.81
N TRP A 85 0.84 2.02 3.46
CA TRP A 85 1.22 0.83 2.69
C TRP A 85 1.82 1.19 1.33
N LYS A 86 1.18 2.10 0.58
CA LYS A 86 1.66 2.54 -0.72
C LYS A 86 3.03 3.21 -0.62
N ALA A 87 3.23 4.07 0.40
CA ALA A 87 4.51 4.70 0.65
C ALA A 87 5.61 3.67 0.98
N ALA A 88 5.33 2.73 1.89
CA ALA A 88 6.27 1.66 2.25
C ALA A 88 6.60 0.75 1.06
N LYS A 89 5.61 0.46 0.20
CA LYS A 89 5.79 -0.31 -1.03
C LYS A 89 6.72 0.41 -2.01
N ILE A 90 6.53 1.71 -2.22
CA ILE A 90 7.40 2.51 -3.09
C ILE A 90 8.84 2.50 -2.55
N GLN A 91 9.02 2.64 -1.23
CA GLN A 91 10.34 2.57 -0.59
C GLN A 91 11.00 1.21 -0.79
N LEU A 92 10.26 0.11 -0.61
CA LEU A 92 10.76 -1.25 -0.82
C LEU A 92 11.22 -1.48 -2.27
N LEU A 93 10.43 -1.00 -3.24
CA LEU A 93 10.75 -1.14 -4.66
C LEU A 93 11.93 -0.26 -5.09
N LYS A 94 11.99 0.99 -4.61
CA LYS A 94 13.14 1.90 -4.85
C LYS A 94 14.43 1.38 -4.23
N GLY A 95 14.34 0.66 -3.10
CA GLY A 95 15.48 0.05 -2.42
C GLY A 95 16.00 -1.27 -3.03
N ASN A 96 15.60 -1.63 -4.25
CA ASN A 96 15.92 -2.92 -4.89
C ASN A 96 15.55 -4.15 -4.02
N GLY A 97 14.43 -4.09 -3.29
CA GLY A 97 13.99 -5.19 -2.42
C GLY A 97 14.79 -5.35 -1.12
N LYS A 98 15.73 -4.44 -0.84
CA LYS A 98 16.32 -4.30 0.50
C LYS A 98 15.39 -3.42 1.32
N LEU A 99 14.89 -3.96 2.43
CA LEU A 99 14.08 -3.21 3.39
C LEU A 99 14.91 -2.02 3.87
N ALA A 100 14.62 -0.83 3.35
CA ALA A 100 15.25 0.39 3.83
C ALA A 100 14.77 0.64 5.26
N VAL A 101 15.73 1.03 6.10
CA VAL A 101 15.65 1.26 7.53
C VAL A 101 14.39 2.05 7.92
N GLU A 102 13.79 1.62 9.03
CA GLU A 102 12.54 2.07 9.65
C GLU A 102 12.22 3.56 9.47
N PRO A 103 11.00 3.94 9.04
CA PRO A 103 10.59 5.33 9.11
C PRO A 103 10.38 5.72 10.57
N LYS A 104 11.17 6.70 11.04
CA LYS A 104 10.97 7.36 12.33
C LYS A 104 9.53 7.90 12.40
N LYS A 105 8.88 7.69 13.56
CA LYS A 105 7.58 8.32 13.93
C LYS A 105 7.53 9.74 13.40
N ALA A 106 6.67 10.01 12.43
CA ALA A 106 6.43 11.35 11.92
C ALA A 106 4.93 11.53 11.74
N GLY A 107 4.37 12.37 12.63
CA GLY A 107 3.29 13.33 12.39
C GLY A 107 1.97 12.82 11.83
N THR A 108 0.87 13.20 12.48
CA THR A 108 -0.48 13.26 11.92
C THR A 108 -0.42 13.65 10.44
N PHE A 109 -0.76 12.70 9.56
CA PHE A 109 -0.87 12.93 8.13
C PHE A 109 -2.26 13.50 7.86
N ASP A 110 -2.34 14.79 7.60
CA ASP A 110 -3.58 15.42 7.18
C ASP A 110 -3.89 15.01 5.73
N PRO A 111 -5.05 14.38 5.45
CA PRO A 111 -5.38 13.81 4.14
C PRO A 111 -5.64 14.85 3.02
N ILE A 112 -5.37 16.14 3.25
CA ILE A 112 -5.67 17.23 2.31
C ILE A 112 -4.52 17.47 1.32
N ASP A 113 -3.28 17.06 1.62
CA ASP A 113 -2.11 17.42 0.79
C ASP A 113 -1.82 16.48 -0.40
N TYR A 114 -2.57 15.39 -0.59
CA TYR A 114 -2.30 14.45 -1.69
C TYR A 114 -3.19 14.66 -2.94
N PHE A 115 -4.06 15.67 -2.95
CA PHE A 115 -4.96 15.95 -4.08
C PHE A 115 -4.79 17.33 -4.72
N SER A 116 -3.74 18.09 -4.38
CA SER A 116 -3.59 19.47 -4.82
C SER A 116 -2.34 19.68 -5.68
N GLU A 117 -2.18 18.94 -6.79
CA GLU A 117 -1.20 19.29 -7.83
C GLU A 117 -1.60 18.70 -9.19
N GLN A 118 -2.73 19.17 -9.70
CA GLN A 118 -3.00 19.28 -11.14
C GLN A 118 -3.40 20.73 -11.38
N ASN A 119 -2.46 21.64 -11.10
CA ASN A 119 -2.59 23.05 -11.45
C ASN A 119 -2.06 23.21 -12.88
N GLU A 120 -3.01 23.46 -13.78
CA GLU A 120 -2.95 24.41 -14.90
C GLU A 120 -1.66 24.43 -15.72
N ASN A 121 -1.71 23.79 -16.88
CA ASN A 121 -1.05 24.32 -18.09
C ASN A 121 -2.03 24.14 -19.25
N GLU A 122 -3.05 24.99 -19.27
CA GLU A 122 -3.79 25.30 -20.49
C GLU A 122 -2.92 26.24 -21.35
N ASP A 123 -2.74 25.83 -22.61
CA ASP A 123 -2.59 26.68 -23.79
C ASP A 123 -1.65 27.89 -23.76
N SER A 124 -0.45 27.68 -24.29
CA SER A 124 0.27 28.71 -25.03
C SER A 124 0.77 28.12 -26.36
N PHE A 125 -0.08 28.14 -27.38
CA PHE A 125 0.34 28.00 -28.77
C PHE A 125 0.03 29.29 -29.50
N ASP A 126 1.08 30.08 -29.71
CA ASP A 126 1.05 31.37 -30.38
C ASP A 126 0.46 31.30 -31.79
N GLN A 127 -0.41 32.27 -32.03
CA GLN A 127 -0.94 32.68 -33.31
C GLN A 127 0.11 33.52 -34.05
N TYR A 128 0.48 33.14 -35.29
CA TYR A 128 0.82 34.07 -36.38
C TYR A 128 0.69 33.40 -37.75
#